data_AF-A0A1I4UX60-F1
#
_entry.id   AF-A0A1I4UX60-F1
#
_cell.length_a   1.000
_cell.length_b   1.000
_cell.length_c   1.000
_cell.angle_alpha   90.00
_cell.angle_beta   90.00
_cell.angle_gamma   90.00
#
_symmetry.space_group_name_H-M   'P 1'
#
loop_
_entity.id
_entity.type
_entity.pdbx_description
1 polymer ?
#
loop_
_entity_poly.entity_id
_entity_poly.type
_entity_poly.pdbx_seq_one_letter_code
_entity_poly.pdbx_strand_id
1 'polypeptide(L)'
;MRYLRPLFWLLKFALFAVLFGFAMHNADPVKLHFFLGYAWNLPLHVLLLIFFVLGAAFGLLACIARMARLRRELVKLRREIRNRTPAPRPVNPETPRDAI
;
A
#
# COMPACT_ATOMS: atom_id res chain seq x y z
N MET A 1 17.83 -2.65 12.43
CA MET A 1 17.26 -1.81 11.33
C MET A 1 17.38 -0.30 11.57
N ARG A 2 18.45 0.21 12.23
CA ARG A 2 18.62 1.64 12.56
C ARG A 2 19.35 2.44 11.45
N TYR A 3 20.14 1.76 10.62
CA TYR A 3 20.98 2.35 9.56
C TYR A 3 20.26 2.65 8.23
N LEU A 4 19.09 2.05 7.98
CA LEU A 4 18.30 2.34 6.77
C LEU A 4 17.60 3.71 6.83
N ARG A 5 17.32 4.22 8.03
CA ARG A 5 16.63 5.50 8.26
C ARG A 5 17.34 6.71 7.63
N PRO A 6 18.66 6.92 7.83
CA PRO A 6 19.36 8.02 7.17
C PRO A 6 19.41 7.86 5.65
N LEU A 7 19.49 6.63 5.12
CA LEU A 7 19.48 6.39 3.67
C LEU A 7 18.15 6.81 3.04
N PHE A 8 17.01 6.44 3.66
CA PHE A 8 15.69 6.89 3.21
C PHE A 8 15.51 8.41 3.35
N TRP A 9 16.13 9.02 4.36
CA TRP A 9 16.12 10.47 4.53
C TRP A 9 16.91 11.15 3.42
N LEU A 10 18.12 10.66 3.12
CA LEU A 10 18.95 11.15 2.01
C LEU A 10 18.22 11.00 0.68
N LEU A 11 17.54 9.87 0.44
CA LEU A 11 16.72 9.66 -0.75
C LEU A 11 15.56 10.66 -0.84
N LYS A 12 14.89 10.97 0.28
CA LYS A 12 13.86 12.02 0.34
C LYS A 12 14.43 13.41 0.02
N PHE A 13 15.62 13.74 0.52
CA PHE A 13 16.28 15.01 0.23
C PHE A 13 16.72 15.11 -1.23
N ALA A 14 17.29 14.05 -1.79
CA ALA A 14 17.64 13.99 -3.20
C ALA A 14 16.41 14.13 -4.08
N LEU A 15 15.33 13.40 -3.78
CA LEU A 15 14.05 13.52 -4.47
C LEU A 15 13.50 14.94 -4.38
N PHE A 16 13.52 15.55 -3.19
CA PHE A 16 13.09 16.93 -3.00
C PHE A 16 13.93 17.91 -3.83
N ALA A 17 15.26 17.79 -3.81
CA ALA A 17 16.16 18.66 -4.56
C ALA A 17 15.91 18.56 -6.07
N VAL A 18 15.68 17.35 -6.60
CA VAL A 18 15.31 17.14 -8.00
C VAL A 18 13.97 17.78 -8.32
N LEU A 19 12.93 17.54 -7.52
CA LEU A 19 11.60 18.13 -7.72
C LEU A 19 11.64 19.66 -7.61
N PHE A 20 12.42 20.19 -6.67
CA PHE A 20 12.56 21.61 -6.44
C PHE A 20 13.32 22.30 -7.58
N GLY A 21 14.45 21.74 -8.01
CA GLY A 21 15.20 22.23 -9.18
C GLY A 21 14.35 22.17 -10.44
N PHE A 22 13.60 21.08 -10.63
CA PHE A 22 12.64 20.95 -11.72
C PHE A 22 11.56 22.04 -11.66
N ALA A 23 10.98 22.30 -10.49
CA ALA A 23 9.96 23.35 -10.32
C ALA A 23 10.52 24.75 -10.57
N MET A 24 11.75 25.04 -10.13
CA MET A 24 12.41 26.33 -10.37
C MET A 24 12.69 26.57 -11.86
N HIS A 25 13.15 25.55 -12.60
CA HIS A 25 13.42 25.69 -14.04
C HIS A 25 12.17 25.58 -14.92
N ASN A 26 11.13 24.86 -14.47
CA ASN A 26 9.88 24.68 -15.20
C ASN A 26 8.75 25.48 -14.53
N ALA A 27 9.07 26.70 -14.09
CA ALA A 27 8.10 27.65 -13.54
C ALA A 27 7.28 28.35 -14.63
N ASP A 28 7.61 28.10 -15.90
CA ASP A 28 6.90 28.68 -17.03
C ASP A 28 5.43 28.23 -17.06
N PRO A 29 4.49 29.17 -17.22
CA PRO A 29 3.08 28.86 -17.26
C PRO A 29 2.72 28.14 -18.55
N VAL A 30 2.11 26.96 -18.44
CA VAL A 30 1.60 26.18 -19.56
C VAL A 30 0.09 26.40 -19.66
N LYS A 31 -0.38 26.65 -20.89
CA LYS A 31 -1.81 26.85 -21.17
C LYS A 31 -2.50 25.50 -21.40
N LEU A 32 -3.38 25.14 -20.47
CA LEU A 32 -4.24 23.97 -20.53
C LEU A 32 -5.54 24.34 -21.22
N HIS A 33 -5.81 23.70 -22.35
CA HIS A 33 -7.05 23.87 -23.08
C HIS A 33 -8.06 22.84 -22.60
N PHE A 34 -9.11 23.31 -21.95
CA PHE A 34 -10.24 22.50 -21.53
C PHE A 34 -11.35 22.55 -22.58
N PHE A 35 -12.33 21.66 -22.43
CA PHE A 35 -13.54 21.67 -23.24
C PHE A 35 -14.30 23.00 -23.04
N LEU A 36 -15.09 23.43 -24.04
CA LEU A 36 -15.85 24.69 -24.08
C LEU A 36 -14.99 25.98 -24.25
N GLY A 37 -13.76 25.86 -24.76
CA GLY A 37 -12.89 27.01 -25.05
C GLY A 37 -12.24 27.64 -23.82
N TYR A 38 -12.39 27.01 -22.66
CA TYR A 38 -11.81 27.46 -21.41
C TYR A 38 -10.32 27.11 -21.37
N ALA A 39 -9.47 28.04 -20.94
CA ALA A 39 -8.04 27.82 -20.86
C ALA A 39 -7.48 28.27 -19.50
N TRP A 40 -6.73 27.40 -18.83
CA TRP A 40 -6.04 27.73 -17.59
C TRP A 40 -4.53 27.74 -17.80
N ASN A 41 -3.87 28.78 -17.30
CA ASN A 41 -2.43 28.83 -17.26
C ASN A 41 -1.96 28.35 -15.90
N LEU A 42 -1.28 27.20 -15.86
CA LEU A 42 -0.68 26.66 -14.65
C LEU A 42 0.77 26.28 -14.93
N PRO A 43 1.71 26.49 -13.99
CA PRO A 43 3.07 26.01 -14.17
C PRO A 43 3.09 24.48 -14.32
N LEU A 44 3.94 23.97 -15.21
CA LEU A 44 4.00 22.53 -15.54
C LEU A 44 4.23 21.66 -14.29
N HIS A 45 5.06 22.12 -13.37
CA HIS A 45 5.36 21.40 -12.13
C HIS A 45 4.13 21.24 -11.22
N VAL A 46 3.21 22.21 -11.17
CA VAL A 46 1.96 22.12 -10.40
C VAL A 46 1.05 21.06 -10.99
N LEU A 47 0.92 21.07 -12.32
CA LEU A 47 0.12 20.07 -13.02
C LEU A 47 0.63 18.65 -12.77
N LEU A 48 1.95 18.45 -12.89
CA LEU A 48 2.59 17.17 -12.62
C LEU A 48 2.35 16.70 -11.18
N LEU A 49 2.44 17.62 -10.20
CA LEU A 49 2.16 17.32 -8.80
C LEU A 49 0.71 16.86 -8.59
N ILE A 50 -0.27 17.52 -9.21
CA ILE A 50 -1.69 17.14 -9.12
C ILE A 50 -1.89 15.72 -9.66
N PHE A 51 -1.42 15.44 -10.87
CA PHE A 51 -1.54 14.09 -11.45
C PHE A 51 -0.81 13.03 -10.64
N PHE A 52 0.36 13.36 -10.09
CA PHE A 52 1.10 12.46 -9.22
C PHE A 52 0.32 12.14 -7.93
N VAL A 53 -0.23 13.14 -7.26
CA VAL A 53 -1.03 12.95 -6.04
C VAL A 53 -2.28 12.10 -6.33
N LEU A 54 -2.97 12.36 -7.45
CA LEU A 54 -4.10 11.56 -7.88
C LEU A 54 -3.68 10.11 -8.16
N GLY A 55 -2.62 9.90 -8.93
CA GLY A 55 -2.08 8.57 -9.24
C GLY A 55 -1.65 7.81 -7.98
N ALA A 56 -0.98 8.47 -7.04
CA ALA A 56 -0.59 7.91 -5.76
C ALA A 56 -1.79 7.53 -4.89
N ALA A 57 -2.84 8.36 -4.87
CA ALA A 57 -4.09 8.04 -4.18
C ALA A 57 -4.76 6.80 -4.77
N PHE A 58 -4.86 6.69 -6.10
CA PHE A 58 -5.38 5.49 -6.76
C PHE A 58 -4.52 4.25 -6.49
N GLY A 59 -3.19 4.39 -6.54
CA GLY A 59 -2.26 3.30 -6.21
C GLY A 59 -2.43 2.82 -4.76
N LEU A 60 -2.57 3.75 -3.82
CA LEU A 60 -2.81 3.44 -2.41
C LEU A 60 -4.15 2.73 -2.21
N LEU A 61 -5.21 3.22 -2.86
CA LEU A 61 -6.53 2.58 -2.83
C LEU A 61 -6.47 1.15 -3.39
N ALA A 62 -5.75 0.94 -4.49
CA ALA A 62 -5.54 -0.39 -5.06
C ALA A 62 -4.77 -1.31 -4.10
N CYS A 63 -3.72 -0.81 -3.44
CA CYS A 63 -2.98 -1.55 -2.42
C CYS A 63 -3.85 -1.93 -1.22
N ILE A 64 -4.68 -1.01 -0.72
CA ILE A 64 -5.61 -1.26 0.38
C ILE A 64 -6.64 -2.33 -0.02
N ALA A 65 -7.22 -2.20 -1.22
CA ALA A 65 -8.18 -3.17 -1.74
C ALA A 65 -7.55 -4.57 -1.87
N ARG A 66 -6.32 -4.66 -2.39
CA ARG A 66 -5.56 -5.91 -2.49
C ARG A 66 -5.29 -6.51 -1.12
N MET A 67 -4.84 -5.69 -0.17
CA MET A 67 -4.57 -6.12 1.21
C MET A 67 -5.84 -6.64 1.89
N ALA A 68 -6.98 -5.99 1.68
CA ALA A 68 -8.26 -6.43 2.23
C ALA A 68 -8.69 -7.80 1.67
N ARG A 69 -8.50 -8.04 0.37
CA ARG A 69 -8.75 -9.36 -0.25
C ARG A 69 -7.86 -10.43 0.35
N LEU A 70 -6.55 -10.15 0.44
CA LEU A 70 -5.58 -11.10 1.00
C LEU A 70 -5.90 -11.44 2.46
N ARG A 71 -6.30 -10.47 3.28
CA ARG A 71 -6.74 -10.71 4.66
C ARG A 71 -7.95 -11.64 4.73
N ARG A 72 -8.92 -11.50 3.83
CA ARG A 72 -10.11 -12.38 3.78
C ARG A 72 -9.72 -13.81 3.43
N GLU A 73 -8.82 -14.00 2.47
CA GLU A 73 -8.28 -15.31 2.12
C GLU A 73 -7.54 -15.95 3.31
N LEU A 74 -6.65 -15.21 3.97
CA LEU A 74 -5.96 -15.71 5.16
C LEU A 74 -6.92 -16.18 6.26
N VAL A 75 -8.02 -15.46 6.50
CA VAL A 75 -9.03 -15.88 7.48
C VAL A 75 -9.75 -17.16 7.05
N LYS A 76 -10.09 -17.30 5.76
CA LYS A 76 -10.72 -18.51 5.22
C LYS A 76 -9.78 -19.72 5.34
N LEU A 77 -8.53 -19.59 4.90
CA LEU A 77 -7.51 -20.64 5.00
C LEU A 77 -7.29 -21.07 6.45
N ARG A 78 -7.20 -20.13 7.40
CA ARG A 78 -7.07 -20.45 8.84
C ARG A 78 -8.28 -21.22 9.39
N ARG A 79 -9.50 -20.89 8.95
CA ARG A 79 -10.72 -21.64 9.34
C ARG A 79 -10.69 -23.06 8.78
N GLU A 80 -10.25 -23.25 7.54
CA GLU A 80 -10.17 -24.56 6.92
C GLU A 80 -9.14 -25.46 7.62
N ILE A 81 -7.95 -24.94 7.94
CA ILE A 81 -6.95 -25.66 8.74
C ILE A 81 -7.55 -26.10 10.08
N ARG A 82 -8.21 -25.19 10.80
CA ARG A 82 -8.84 -25.51 12.10
C ARG A 82 -9.94 -26.56 11.99
N ASN A 83 -10.72 -26.57 10.91
CA ASN A 83 -11.76 -27.57 10.71
C ASN A 83 -11.20 -28.93 10.28
N ARG A 84 -10.04 -28.97 9.62
CA ARG A 84 -9.37 -30.21 9.20
C ARG A 84 -8.51 -30.84 10.30
N THR A 85 -8.05 -30.08 11.29
CA THR A 85 -7.40 -30.62 12.49
C THR A 85 -8.48 -30.98 13.51
N PRO A 86 -8.82 -32.27 13.71
CA PRO A 86 -9.72 -32.65 14.80
C PRO A 86 -9.06 -32.22 16.12
N ALA A 87 -9.86 -31.74 17.08
CA ALA A 87 -9.37 -31.57 18.45
C ALA A 87 -8.61 -32.85 18.86
N PRO A 88 -7.48 -32.76 19.59
CA PRO A 88 -6.83 -33.93 20.13
C PRO A 88 -7.92 -34.75 20.81
N ARG A 89 -8.20 -35.96 20.30
CA ARG A 89 -9.14 -36.85 20.97
C ARG A 89 -8.65 -36.90 22.42
N PRO A 90 -9.50 -36.64 23.42
CA PRO A 90 -9.09 -36.89 24.79
C PRO A 90 -8.60 -38.34 24.79
N VAL A 91 -7.30 -38.52 25.00
CA VAL A 91 -6.71 -39.83 25.26
C VAL A 91 -7.38 -40.21 26.56
N ASN A 92 -8.50 -40.93 26.46
CA ASN A 92 -9.11 -41.58 27.59
C ASN A 92 -8.04 -42.55 28.07
N PRO A 93 -7.43 -42.34 29.25
CA PRO A 93 -6.52 -43.34 29.77
C PRO A 93 -7.35 -44.59 29.90
N GLU A 94 -7.09 -45.57 29.03
CA GLU A 94 -7.76 -46.86 29.03
C GLU A 94 -7.72 -47.35 30.47
N THR A 95 -8.88 -47.39 31.10
CA THR A 95 -9.01 -47.95 32.44
C THR A 95 -8.70 -49.43 32.27
N PRO A 96 -7.59 -49.96 32.80
CA PRO A 96 -7.22 -51.35 32.58
C PRO A 96 -8.35 -52.22 33.11
N ARG A 97 -9.00 -52.95 32.22
CA ARG A 97 -10.17 -53.78 32.52
C ARG A 97 -9.76 -55.13 33.12
N ASP A 98 -8.75 -55.10 34.00
CA ASP A 98 -8.07 -56.29 34.53
C ASP A 98 -8.07 -56.35 36.08
N ALA A 99 -8.96 -55.60 36.74
CA ALA A 99 -9.21 -55.76 38.17
C ALA A 99 -10.68 -56.09 38.42
N ILE A 100 -10.98 -57.39 38.44
CA ILE A 100 -11.89 -58.18 39.31
C ILE A 100 -12.42 -59.40 38.54
#